data_AF-A0A838QCY5-F1
#
_entry.id   AF-A0A838QCY5-F1
#
_cell.length_a   1.000
_cell.length_b   1.000
_cell.length_c   1.000
_cell.angle_alpha   90.00
_cell.angle_beta   90.00
_cell.angle_gamma   90.00
#
_symmetry.space_group_name_H-M   'P 1'
#
loop_
_entity.id
_entity.type
_entity.pdbx_description
1 polymer ?
#
loop_
_entity_poly.entity_id
_entity_poly.type
_entity_poly.pdbx_seq_one_letter_code
_entity_poly.pdbx_strand_id
1 'polypeptide(L)' 'MYEELRKLLEGIAFIPFFIEMSSGRRVLVRSRDHIIFQQKGYVIVQEDNGLFDALPMLHIACLSRTEPTP' A
#
# COMPACT_ATOMS: atom_id res chain seq x y z
N MET A 1 -8.83 -0.37 9.96
CA MET A 1 -7.86 -0.05 8.91
C MET A 1 -6.51 0.46 9.42
N TYR A 2 -6.40 1.61 10.10
CA TYR A 2 -5.10 2.12 10.60
C TYR A 2 -4.37 1.12 11.50
N GLU A 3 -5.06 0.59 12.51
CA GLU A 3 -4.53 -0.42 13.44
C GLU A 3 -4.16 -1.75 12.76
N GLU A 4 -4.88 -2.13 11.71
CA GLU A 4 -4.63 -3.38 10.95
C GLU A 4 -3.36 -3.26 10.10
N LEU A 5 -3.16 -2.10 9.45
CA LEU A 5 -1.95 -1.78 8.70
C LEU A 5 -0.73 -1.70 9.61
N ARG A 6 -0.86 -1.07 10.78
CA ARG A 6 0.24 -0.97 11.76
C ARG A 6 0.69 -2.35 12.26
N LYS A 7 -0.27 -3.24 12.56
CA LYS A 7 0.01 -4.61 13.02
C LYS A 7 0.71 -5.49 11.98
N LEU A 8 0.43 -5.29 10.69
CA LEU A 8 1.14 -6.00 9.62
C LEU A 8 2.61 -5.58 9.49
N LEU A 9 2.96 -4.37 9.93
CA LEU A 9 4.29 -3.79 9.76
C LEU A 9 5.24 -4.06 10.94
N GLU A 10 4.74 -4.27 12.16
CA GLU A 10 5.59 -4.25 13.36
C GLU A 10 6.19 -5.60 13.82
N GLY A 11 5.86 -6.74 13.20
CA GLY A 11 6.38 -8.03 13.71
C GLY A 11 6.51 -9.19 12.71
N ILE A 12 6.29 -8.95 11.42
CA ILE A 12 6.21 -10.01 10.40
C ILE A 12 7.14 -9.63 9.25
N ALA A 13 7.86 -10.62 8.68
CA ALA A 13 8.63 -10.43 7.45
C ALA A 13 7.73 -9.74 6.41
N PHE A 14 8.18 -8.62 5.86
CA PHE A 14 7.36 -7.85 4.93
C PHE A 14 7.01 -8.72 3.72
N ILE A 15 5.71 -8.90 3.49
CA ILE A 15 5.21 -9.62 2.32
C ILE A 15 4.72 -8.56 1.34
N PRO A 16 5.24 -8.51 0.10
CA PRO A 16 4.74 -7.62 -0.93
C PRO A 16 3.22 -7.75 -1.10
N PHE A 17 2.54 -6.62 -1.30
CA PHE A 17 1.10 -6.58 -1.48
C PHE A 17 0.69 -5.46 -2.43
N PHE A 18 -0.51 -5.59 -3.00
CA PHE A 18 -1.11 -4.58 -3.86
C PHE A 18 -2.10 -3.73 -3.07
N ILE A 19 -2.08 -2.43 -3.35
CA ILE A 19 -3.11 -1.47 -2.94
C ILE A 19 -4.02 -1.26 -4.15
N GLU A 20 -5.28 -1.65 -4.03
CA GLU A 20 -6.30 -1.37 -5.04
C GLU A 20 -7.11 -0.14 -4.63
N MET A 21 -7.18 0.83 -5.53
CA MET A 21 -7.93 2.06 -5.35
C MET A 21 -9.36 1.89 -5.88
N SER A 22 -10.29 2.69 -5.38
CA SER A 22 -11.69 2.72 -5.84
C SER A 22 -11.83 3.08 -7.33
N SER A 23 -10.80 3.66 -7.93
CA SER A 23 -10.71 3.92 -9.37
C SER A 23 -10.35 2.69 -10.21
N GLY A 24 -10.04 1.54 -9.58
CA GLY A 24 -9.46 0.36 -10.23
C GLY A 24 -7.94 0.44 -10.44
N ARG A 25 -7.31 1.56 -10.08
CA ARG A 25 -5.84 1.69 -10.08
C ARG A 25 -5.25 0.75 -9.04
N ARG A 26 -4.19 0.02 -9.41
CA ARG A 26 -3.47 -0.88 -8.50
C ARG A 26 -2.02 -0.44 -8.38
N VAL A 27 -1.48 -0.46 -7.16
CA VAL A 27 -0.09 -0.11 -6.87
C VAL A 27 0.55 -1.23 -6.08
N LEU A 28 1.67 -1.76 -6.58
CA LEU A 28 2.42 -2.81 -5.89
C LEU A 28 3.36 -2.18 -4.87
N VAL A 29 3.28 -2.65 -3.63
CA VAL A 29 4.23 -2.33 -2.58
C VAL A 29 5.20 -3.49 -2.42
N ARG A 30 6.45 -3.28 -2.83
CA ARG A 30 7.52 -4.31 -2.80
C ARG A 30 8.29 -4.39 -1.49
N SER A 31 8.42 -3.29 -0.76
CA SER A 31 9.13 -3.23 0.51
C SER A 31 8.41 -2.32 1.50
N ARG A 32 8.67 -2.53 2.79
CA ARG A 32 8.24 -1.64 3.88
C ARG A 32 8.73 -0.21 3.65
N ASP A 33 9.95 -0.07 3.15
CA ASP A 33 10.58 1.23 2.91
C ASP A 33 9.92 1.99 1.76
N HIS A 34 9.14 1.29 0.94
CA HIS A 34 8.39 1.92 -0.15
C HIS A 34 7.09 2.54 0.36
N ILE A 35 6.73 2.43 1.64
CA ILE A 35 5.52 3.08 2.17
C ILE A 35 5.87 4.14 3.20
N ILE A 36 5.36 5.35 2.95
CA ILE A 36 5.33 6.42 3.95
C ILE A 36 3.86 6.74 4.27
N PHE A 37 3.46 6.52 5.53
CA PHE A 37 2.15 6.92 6.02
C PHE A 37 2.17 8.39 6.44
N GLN A 38 1.36 9.23 5.80
CA GLN A 38 1.16 10.61 6.25
C GLN A 38 -0.09 10.72 7.12
N GLN A 39 0.03 11.45 8.22
CA GLN A 39 -1.08 11.73 9.15
C GLN A 39 -2.28 12.45 8.49
N LYS A 40 -2.11 13.01 7.29
CA LYS A 40 -3.17 13.66 6.51
C LYS A 40 -4.05 12.68 5.73
N GLY A 41 -3.97 11.38 6.00
CA GLY A 41 -4.83 10.38 5.35
C GLY A 41 -4.33 9.96 3.96
N TYR A 42 -3.02 10.04 3.72
CA TYR A 42 -2.39 9.59 2.48
C TYR A 42 -1.35 8.51 2.77
N VAL A 43 -1.22 7.59 1.82
CA VAL A 43 -0.12 6.62 1.73
C VAL A 43 0.74 7.03 0.55
N ILE A 44 2.01 7.29 0.77
CA ILE A 44 2.97 7.50 -0.31
C ILE A 44 3.63 6.17 -0.60
N VAL A 45 3.53 5.70 -1.85
CA VAL A 45 4.22 4.50 -2.32
C VAL A 45 5.36 4.90 -3.23
N GLN A 46 6.57 4.42 -2.95
CA GLN A 46 7.73 4.59 -3.82
C GLN A 46 7.84 3.42 -4.80
N GLU A 47 7.93 3.73 -6.09
CA GLU A 47 8.20 2.76 -7.15
C GLU A 47 9.71 2.59 -7.39
N ASP A 48 10.12 1.46 -7.98
CA ASP A 48 11.53 1.15 -8.26
C ASP A 48 12.20 2.12 -9.24
N ASN A 49 11.40 2.84 -10.04
CA ASN A 49 11.87 3.90 -10.94
C ASN A 49 12.14 5.23 -10.20
N GLY A 50 11.93 5.29 -8.89
CA GLY A 50 12.09 6.49 -8.07
C GLY A 50 10.88 7.43 -8.09
N LEU A 51 9.76 7.04 -8.70
CA LEU A 51 8.51 7.79 -8.65
C LEU A 51 7.79 7.57 -7.32
N PHE A 52 7.07 8.60 -6.87
CA PHE A 52 6.24 8.54 -5.67
C PHE A 52 4.77 8.72 -6.04
N ASP A 53 3.95 7.77 -5.60
CA ASP A 53 2.50 7.85 -5.72
C ASP A 53 1.86 8.21 -4.39
N ALA A 54 1.18 9.35 -4.35
CA ALA A 54 0.35 9.72 -3.21
C ALA A 54 -1.06 9.13 -3.38
N LEU A 55 -1.38 8.13 -2.57
CA LEU A 55 -2.67 7.43 -2.56
C LEU A 55 -3.52 7.92 -1.38
N PRO A 56 -4.69 8.53 -1.61
CA PRO A 56 -5.58 8.90 -0.52
C PRO A 56 -6.19 7.64 0.12
N MET A 57 -6.04 7.50 1.44
CA MET A 57 -6.49 6.31 2.19
C MET A 57 -7.98 6.04 2.05
N LEU A 58 -8.80 7.08 1.93
CA LEU A 58 -10.26 6.97 1.76
C LEU A 58 -10.66 6.28 0.44
N HIS A 59 -9.76 6.25 -0.53
CA HIS A 59 -9.99 5.62 -1.82
C HIS A 59 -9.33 4.25 -1.93
N ILE A 60 -8.75 3.71 -0.85
CA ILE A 60 -8.23 2.34 -0.84
C ILE A 60 -9.42 1.39 -0.71
N ALA A 61 -9.69 0.63 -1.76
CA ALA A 61 -10.76 -0.35 -1.81
C ALA A 61 -10.35 -1.68 -1.17
N CYS A 62 -9.12 -2.14 -1.43
CA CYS A 62 -8.63 -3.44 -0.96
C CYS A 62 -7.10 -3.47 -0.85
N LEU A 63 -6.60 -4.36 0.02
CA LEU A 63 -5.20 -4.76 0.11
C LEU A 63 -5.11 -6.27 -0.20
N SER A 64 -4.38 -6.66 -1.25
CA SER A 64 -4.25 -8.07 -1.65
C SER A 64 -2.80 -8.53 -1.68
N ARG A 65 -2.52 -9.74 -1.20
CA ARG A 65 -1.17 -10.35 -1.25
C ARG A 65 -0.93 -11.18 -2.51
N THR A 66 -2.01 -11.60 -3.14
CA THR A 66 -2.02 -12.31 -4.43
C THR A 66 -2.22 -11.29 -5.54
N GLU A 67 -1.48 -11.45 -6.65
CA GLU A 67 -2.00 -10.98 -7.93
C GLU A 67 -3.34 -11.70 -8.13
N PRO A 68 -4.47 -10.98 -8.24
CA PRO A 68 -5.71 -11.64 -8.56
C PRO A 68 -5.55 -12.23 -9.97
N THR A 69 -5.54 -13.56 -10.04
CA THR A 69 -5.63 -14.28 -11.31
C THR A 69 -6.87 -13.80 -12.08
N PRO A 70 -6.74 -13.57 -13.39
CA PRO A 70 -7.80 -13.03 -14.23
C PRO A 70 -9.06 -13.89 -14.28
#